data_AF-A0A1H1L917-F1
#
_entry.id   AF-A0A1H1L917-F1
#
_cell.length_a   1.000
_cell.length_b   1.000
_cell.length_c   1.000
_cell.angle_alpha   90.00
_cell.angle_beta   90.00
_cell.angle_gamma   90.00
#
_symmetry.space_group_name_H-M   'P 1'
#
loop_
_entity.id
_entity.type
_entity.pdbx_description
1 polymer ?
#
loop_
_entity_poly.entity_id
_entity_poly.type
_entity_poly.pdbx_seq_one_letter_code
_entity_poly.pdbx_strand_id
1 'polypeptide(L)'
;MDGWSEGEWLTLQLGPVWVISALVGRNRFDALEQAAFWQGVDDAPQESPLGWQLMRAMTRNREWLLDEFTLDERSIVSGLNEVASLLERVSPEVSRDAREFMLRVGMALARARGPFGQRMSDQDALTLQLVAQLLETTKETAENNPLNAAVAI
;
A
#
# COMPACT_ATOMS: atom_id res chain seq x y z
N MET A 1 -21.16 -4.98 1.05
CA MET A 1 -19.93 -4.20 0.82
C MET A 1 -20.14 -2.98 1.68
N ASP A 2 -19.92 -3.15 2.97
CA ASP A 2 -20.68 -2.36 3.96
C ASP A 2 -19.81 -1.19 4.40
N GLY A 3 -20.03 -0.04 3.76
CA GLY A 3 -19.46 1.24 4.18
C GLY A 3 -18.78 2.03 3.07
N TRP A 4 -18.20 1.40 2.05
CA TRP A 4 -17.48 2.10 0.97
C TRP A 4 -18.29 2.18 -0.32
N SER A 5 -18.15 3.28 -1.05
CA SER A 5 -18.56 3.36 -2.46
C SER A 5 -17.64 2.51 -3.34
N GLU A 6 -18.05 2.25 -4.58
CA GLU A 6 -17.23 1.49 -5.54
C GLU A 6 -15.87 2.15 -5.79
N GLY A 7 -15.83 3.48 -5.91
CA GLY A 7 -14.59 4.24 -6.12
C GLY A 7 -13.67 4.25 -4.90
N GLU A 8 -14.23 4.30 -3.70
CA GLU A 8 -13.46 4.18 -2.45
C GLU A 8 -12.88 2.76 -2.31
N TRP A 9 -13.67 1.74 -2.64
CA TRP A 9 -13.22 0.35 -2.61
C TRP A 9 -12.14 0.07 -3.67
N LEU A 10 -12.26 0.67 -4.86
CA LEU A 10 -11.21 0.63 -5.87
C LEU A 10 -9.93 1.34 -5.38
N THR A 11 -10.06 2.52 -4.78
CA THR A 11 -8.92 3.26 -4.21
C THR A 11 -8.17 2.41 -3.17
N LEU A 12 -8.88 1.71 -2.28
CA LEU A 12 -8.23 0.78 -1.34
C LEU A 12 -7.49 -0.37 -2.04
N GLN A 13 -8.04 -0.92 -3.13
CA GLN A 13 -7.38 -1.96 -3.93
C GLN A 13 -6.15 -1.43 -4.69
N LEU A 14 -6.15 -0.15 -5.07
CA LEU A 14 -5.01 0.51 -5.72
C LEU A 14 -3.88 0.86 -4.73
N GLY A 15 -4.14 0.82 -3.41
CA GLY A 15 -3.15 1.02 -2.34
C GLY A 15 -1.81 0.32 -2.60
N PRO A 16 -1.77 -1.03 -2.67
CA PRO A 16 -0.56 -1.77 -3.00
C PRO A 16 0.08 -1.41 -4.34
N VAL A 17 -0.73 -0.98 -5.33
CA VAL A 17 -0.24 -0.56 -6.65
C VAL A 17 0.51 0.78 -6.55
N TRP A 18 0.01 1.74 -5.76
CA TRP A 18 0.76 2.95 -5.44
C TRP A 18 2.05 2.66 -4.67
N VAL A 19 2.04 1.69 -3.73
CA VAL A 19 3.25 1.27 -3.00
C VAL A 19 4.34 0.81 -3.97
N ILE A 20 4.01 -0.08 -4.92
CA ILE A 20 5.01 -0.53 -5.90
C ILE A 20 5.41 0.55 -6.88
N SER A 21 4.48 1.43 -7.29
CA SER A 21 4.75 2.60 -8.13
C SER A 21 5.77 3.53 -7.48
N ALA A 22 5.72 3.72 -6.16
CA ALA A 22 6.71 4.46 -5.41
C ALA A 22 8.11 3.86 -5.49
N LEU A 23 8.23 2.53 -5.47
CA LEU A 23 9.51 1.83 -5.56
C LEU A 23 10.13 1.90 -6.97
N VAL A 24 9.29 1.78 -8.00
CA VAL A 24 9.77 1.78 -9.39
C VAL A 24 9.87 3.18 -10.00
N GLY A 25 9.18 4.17 -9.43
CA GLY A 25 9.12 5.55 -9.92
C GLY A 25 8.30 5.75 -11.20
N ARG A 26 7.39 4.82 -11.53
CA ARG A 26 6.59 4.81 -12.76
C ARG A 26 5.25 4.11 -12.55
N ASN A 27 4.26 4.43 -13.39
CA ASN A 27 2.91 3.86 -13.32
C ASN A 27 2.67 2.63 -14.22
N ARG A 28 3.68 2.22 -14.99
CA ARG A 28 3.63 1.01 -15.82
C ARG A 28 4.71 0.04 -15.37
N PHE A 29 4.35 -1.21 -15.20
CA PHE A 29 5.25 -2.26 -14.71
C PHE A 29 5.57 -3.25 -15.83
N ASP A 30 6.81 -3.74 -15.88
CA ASP A 30 7.14 -4.84 -16.80
C ASP A 30 6.63 -6.19 -16.29
N ALA A 31 6.74 -7.23 -17.12
CA ALA A 31 6.19 -8.55 -16.82
C ALA A 31 6.77 -9.17 -15.53
N LEU A 32 8.05 -8.91 -15.21
CA LEU A 32 8.68 -9.47 -14.01
C LEU A 32 8.22 -8.73 -12.75
N GLU A 33 8.10 -7.40 -12.84
CA GLU A 33 7.55 -6.59 -11.75
C GLU A 33 6.09 -6.94 -11.46
N GLN A 34 5.27 -7.11 -12.50
CA GLN A 34 3.88 -7.56 -12.34
C GLN A 34 3.81 -8.95 -11.72
N ALA A 35 4.65 -9.89 -12.16
CA ALA A 35 4.70 -11.23 -11.57
C ALA A 35 5.07 -11.19 -10.08
N ALA A 36 6.09 -10.42 -9.71
CA ALA A 36 6.51 -10.27 -8.31
C ALA A 36 5.44 -9.57 -7.45
N PHE A 37 4.77 -8.56 -7.99
CA PHE A 37 3.63 -7.90 -7.34
C PHE A 37 2.51 -8.89 -7.03
N TRP A 38 2.05 -9.62 -8.05
CA TRP A 38 0.96 -10.57 -7.89
C TRP A 38 1.33 -11.75 -6.99
N GLN A 39 2.58 -12.21 -7.02
CA GLN A 39 3.07 -13.19 -6.06
C GLN A 39 2.97 -12.66 -4.62
N GLY A 40 3.34 -11.40 -4.39
CA GLY A 40 3.20 -10.75 -3.08
C GLY A 40 1.74 -10.62 -2.62
N VAL A 41 0.80 -10.38 -3.55
CA VAL A 41 -0.64 -10.35 -3.28
C VAL A 41 -1.17 -11.74 -2.94
N ASP A 42 -0.76 -12.76 -3.70
CA ASP A 42 -1.22 -14.15 -3.53
C ASP A 42 -0.65 -14.79 -2.24
N ASP A 43 0.55 -14.38 -1.81
CA ASP A 43 1.22 -14.86 -0.58
C ASP A 43 0.76 -14.12 0.70
N ALA A 44 -0.19 -13.18 0.59
CA ALA A 44 -0.60 -12.36 1.72
C ALA A 44 -1.32 -13.21 2.80
N PRO A 45 -0.85 -13.19 4.07
CA PRO A 45 -1.49 -13.92 5.16
C PRO A 45 -2.95 -13.52 5.42
N GLN A 46 -3.76 -14.47 5.90
CA GLN A 46 -5.21 -14.28 6.09
C GLN A 46 -5.58 -13.63 7.44
N GLU A 47 -4.59 -13.17 8.20
CA GLU A 47 -4.76 -12.75 9.59
C GLU A 47 -5.46 -11.39 9.74
N SER A 48 -5.49 -10.56 8.68
CA SER A 48 -6.25 -9.30 8.65
C SER A 48 -7.55 -9.46 7.88
N PRO A 49 -8.72 -9.21 8.49
CA PRO A 49 -10.00 -9.30 7.79
C PRO A 49 -10.09 -8.36 6.58
N LEU A 50 -9.63 -7.11 6.72
CA LEU A 50 -9.65 -6.12 5.63
C LEU A 50 -8.52 -6.38 4.63
N GLY A 51 -7.31 -6.63 5.11
CA GLY A 51 -6.17 -6.96 4.24
C GLY A 51 -6.48 -8.16 3.35
N TRP A 52 -7.02 -9.24 3.91
CA TRP A 52 -7.42 -10.42 3.14
C TRP A 52 -8.53 -10.14 2.13
N GLN A 53 -9.54 -9.35 2.51
CA GLN A 53 -10.61 -8.95 1.57
C GLN A 53 -10.06 -8.14 0.39
N LEU A 54 -9.11 -7.23 0.65
CA LEU A 54 -8.45 -6.45 -0.39
C LEU A 54 -7.66 -7.36 -1.33
N MET A 55 -6.81 -8.24 -0.81
CA MET A 55 -6.02 -9.15 -1.65
C MET A 55 -6.92 -10.06 -2.50
N ARG A 56 -7.98 -10.61 -1.91
CA ARG A 56 -8.95 -11.42 -2.64
C ARG A 56 -9.66 -10.63 -3.75
N ALA A 57 -10.01 -9.37 -3.49
CA ALA A 57 -10.59 -8.48 -4.49
C ALA A 57 -9.59 -8.19 -5.61
N MET A 58 -8.34 -7.89 -5.28
CA MET A 58 -7.28 -7.65 -6.25
C MET A 58 -7.00 -8.88 -7.12
N THR A 59 -6.88 -10.08 -6.53
CA THR A 59 -6.71 -11.33 -7.30
C THR A 59 -7.89 -11.59 -8.22
N ARG A 60 -9.13 -11.28 -7.79
CA ARG A 60 -10.32 -11.38 -8.65
C ARG A 60 -10.29 -10.37 -9.80
N ASN A 61 -9.71 -9.21 -9.57
CA ASN A 61 -9.67 -8.09 -10.50
C ASN A 61 -8.33 -8.01 -11.27
N ARG A 62 -7.54 -9.09 -11.23
CA ARG A 62 -6.17 -9.15 -11.75
C ARG A 62 -6.03 -8.73 -13.21
N GLU A 63 -7.04 -9.04 -14.02
CA GLU A 63 -7.04 -8.78 -15.46
C GLU A 63 -7.10 -7.29 -15.82
N TRP A 64 -7.61 -6.43 -14.94
CA TRP A 64 -7.87 -5.02 -15.26
C TRP A 64 -7.34 -4.03 -14.21
N LEU A 65 -6.97 -4.47 -13.00
CA LEU A 65 -6.58 -3.57 -11.91
C LEU A 65 -5.36 -2.68 -12.25
N LEU A 66 -4.36 -3.24 -12.94
CA LEU A 66 -3.16 -2.47 -13.33
C LEU A 66 -3.44 -1.53 -14.51
N ASP A 67 -4.41 -1.86 -15.36
CA ASP A 67 -4.86 -0.97 -16.42
C ASP A 67 -5.60 0.23 -15.83
N GLU A 68 -6.47 -0.01 -14.85
CA GLU A 68 -7.17 1.04 -14.10
C GLU A 68 -6.17 1.98 -13.40
N PHE A 69 -5.12 1.42 -12.79
CA PHE A 69 -4.03 2.22 -12.21
C PHE A 69 -3.29 3.08 -13.24
N THR A 70 -3.13 2.58 -14.47
CA THR A 70 -2.46 3.33 -15.54
C THR A 70 -3.30 4.51 -16.01
N LEU A 71 -4.62 4.44 -15.85
CA LEU A 71 -5.58 5.53 -16.13
C LEU A 71 -5.74 6.50 -14.95
N ASP A 72 -5.26 6.14 -13.78
CA ASP A 72 -5.33 6.98 -12.59
C ASP A 72 -4.35 8.17 -12.70
N GLU A 73 -4.89 9.39 -12.69
CA GLU A 73 -4.12 10.63 -12.82
C GLU A 73 -3.56 11.15 -11.49
N ARG A 74 -3.90 10.51 -10.35
CA ARG A 74 -3.43 10.96 -9.04
C ARG A 74 -1.93 10.67 -8.90
N SER A 75 -1.23 11.61 -8.26
CA SER A 75 0.16 11.38 -7.85
C SER A 75 0.22 10.28 -6.78
N ILE A 76 1.38 9.63 -6.65
CA ILE A 76 1.62 8.59 -5.62
C ILE A 76 1.25 9.11 -4.23
N VAL A 77 1.66 10.33 -3.89
CA VAL A 77 1.37 10.95 -2.59
C VAL A 77 -0.14 11.16 -2.42
N SER A 78 -0.83 11.67 -3.45
CA SER A 78 -2.27 11.90 -3.38
C SER A 78 -3.05 10.59 -3.21
N GLY A 79 -2.69 9.54 -3.96
CA GLY A 79 -3.35 8.23 -3.87
C GLY A 79 -3.14 7.57 -2.51
N LEU A 80 -1.91 7.56 -1.99
CA LEU A 80 -1.61 6.99 -0.68
C LEU A 80 -2.28 7.76 0.47
N ASN A 81 -2.36 9.09 0.39
CA ASN A 81 -3.09 9.88 1.39
C ASN A 81 -4.59 9.60 1.38
N GLU A 82 -5.18 9.38 0.19
CA GLU A 82 -6.59 9.02 0.08
C GLU A 82 -6.86 7.62 0.66
N VAL A 83 -5.96 6.67 0.43
CA VAL A 83 -5.98 5.36 1.08
C VAL A 83 -5.91 5.51 2.59
N ALA A 84 -4.96 6.29 3.12
CA ALA A 84 -4.83 6.55 4.55
C ALA A 84 -6.13 7.12 5.14
N SER A 85 -6.72 8.11 4.46
CA SER A 85 -8.00 8.73 4.85
C SER A 85 -9.15 7.73 4.89
N LEU A 86 -9.23 6.81 3.93
CA LEU A 86 -10.24 5.74 3.93
C LEU A 86 -10.03 4.74 5.06
N LEU A 87 -8.78 4.45 5.40
CA LEU A 87 -8.41 3.56 6.51
C LEU A 87 -8.65 4.19 7.89
N GLU A 88 -8.92 5.50 8.00
CA GLU A 88 -9.37 6.14 9.26
C GLU A 88 -10.81 5.75 9.63
N ARG A 89 -11.59 5.23 8.68
CA ARG A 89 -13.00 4.87 8.87
C ARG A 89 -13.19 3.52 9.56
N VAL A 90 -12.12 2.76 9.75
CA VAL A 90 -12.11 1.47 10.45
C VAL A 90 -11.36 1.58 11.78
N SER A 91 -11.46 0.56 12.63
CA SER A 91 -10.71 0.53 13.90
C SER A 91 -9.19 0.63 13.65
N PRO A 92 -8.43 1.29 14.53
CA PRO A 92 -6.98 1.46 14.37
C PRO A 92 -6.20 0.15 14.12
N GLU A 93 -6.63 -0.96 14.72
CA GLU A 93 -6.03 -2.28 14.54
C GLU A 93 -6.19 -2.76 13.10
N VAL A 94 -7.42 -2.75 12.58
CA VAL A 94 -7.74 -3.11 11.19
C VAL A 94 -7.03 -2.19 10.18
N SER A 95 -6.96 -0.89 10.50
CA SER A 95 -6.23 0.11 9.71
C SER A 95 -4.74 -0.23 9.62
N ARG A 96 -4.10 -0.45 10.77
CA ARG A 96 -2.69 -0.84 10.88
C ARG A 96 -2.39 -2.11 10.10
N ASP A 97 -3.20 -3.14 10.31
CA ASP A 97 -3.02 -4.41 9.63
C ASP A 97 -3.08 -4.22 8.12
N ALA A 98 -4.12 -3.54 7.60
CA ALA A 98 -4.27 -3.29 6.16
C ALA A 98 -3.04 -2.57 5.57
N ARG A 99 -2.46 -1.60 6.27
CA ARG A 99 -1.22 -0.91 5.83
C ARG A 99 -0.02 -1.84 5.84
N GLU A 100 0.16 -2.64 6.89
CA GLU A 100 1.24 -3.63 6.96
C GLU A 100 1.15 -4.61 5.77
N PHE A 101 -0.05 -4.99 5.37
CA PHE A 101 -0.27 -5.81 4.19
C PHE A 101 0.14 -5.12 2.89
N MET A 102 -0.26 -3.86 2.68
CA MET A 102 0.17 -3.07 1.51
C MET A 102 1.70 -2.96 1.44
N LEU A 103 2.35 -2.71 2.58
CA LEU A 103 3.81 -2.63 2.70
C LEU A 103 4.49 -3.98 2.47
N ARG A 104 3.88 -5.10 2.89
CA ARG A 104 4.40 -6.45 2.62
C ARG A 104 4.42 -6.77 1.13
N VAL A 105 3.38 -6.38 0.38
CA VAL A 105 3.39 -6.49 -1.09
C VAL A 105 4.54 -5.66 -1.69
N GLY A 106 4.74 -4.44 -1.20
CA GLY A 106 5.90 -3.62 -1.58
C GLY A 106 7.25 -4.28 -1.27
N MET A 107 7.40 -4.87 -0.09
CA MET A 107 8.62 -5.59 0.31
C MET A 107 8.89 -6.80 -0.59
N ALA A 108 7.86 -7.53 -1.02
CA ALA A 108 8.01 -8.66 -1.94
C ALA A 108 8.64 -8.21 -3.27
N LEU A 109 8.13 -7.12 -3.85
CA LEU A 109 8.71 -6.54 -5.07
C LEU A 109 10.12 -5.99 -4.82
N ALA A 110 10.33 -5.25 -3.73
CA ALA A 110 11.62 -4.67 -3.38
C ALA A 110 12.72 -5.74 -3.24
N ARG A 111 12.40 -6.89 -2.66
CA ARG A 111 13.31 -8.05 -2.59
C ARG A 111 13.54 -8.65 -3.97
N ALA A 112 12.47 -8.85 -4.74
CA ALA A 112 12.54 -9.41 -6.10
C ALA A 112 13.44 -8.58 -7.03
N ARG A 113 13.49 -7.25 -6.84
CA ARG A 113 14.34 -6.32 -7.62
C ARG A 113 15.81 -6.40 -7.27
N GLY A 114 16.16 -6.78 -6.04
CA GLY A 114 17.56 -6.82 -5.62
C GLY A 114 18.26 -8.14 -5.99
N PRO A 115 19.55 -8.28 -5.62
CA PRO A 115 20.36 -9.42 -6.03
C PRO A 115 19.71 -10.76 -5.70
N PHE A 116 19.54 -11.60 -6.73
CA PHE A 116 18.90 -12.92 -6.67
C PHE A 116 17.45 -12.92 -6.15
N GLY A 117 16.79 -11.77 -6.12
CA GLY A 117 15.43 -11.65 -5.61
C GLY A 117 15.30 -11.79 -4.08
N GLN A 118 16.41 -11.70 -3.34
CA GLN A 118 16.45 -12.03 -1.91
C GLN A 118 16.70 -10.84 -0.99
N ARG A 119 17.31 -9.76 -1.49
CA ARG A 119 17.71 -8.61 -0.68
C ARG A 119 17.12 -7.33 -1.23
N MET A 120 16.45 -6.59 -0.38
CA MET A 120 16.01 -5.22 -0.67
C MET A 120 17.21 -4.28 -0.72
N SER A 121 17.21 -3.31 -1.64
CA SER A 121 18.22 -2.25 -1.66
C SER A 121 17.97 -1.22 -0.55
N ASP A 122 19.00 -0.49 -0.12
CA ASP A 122 18.84 0.59 0.88
C ASP A 122 17.87 1.67 0.39
N GLN A 123 17.88 1.95 -0.91
CA GLN A 123 16.97 2.92 -1.51
C GLN A 123 15.51 2.44 -1.45
N ASP A 124 15.23 1.19 -1.82
CA ASP A 124 13.87 0.63 -1.71
C ASP A 124 13.41 0.58 -0.23
N ALA A 125 14.34 0.31 0.69
CA ALA A 125 14.06 0.31 2.13
C ALA A 125 13.62 1.71 2.61
N LEU A 126 14.35 2.75 2.23
CA LEU A 126 14.01 4.14 2.55
C LEU A 126 12.69 4.55 1.88
N THR A 127 12.46 4.16 0.64
CA THR A 127 11.20 4.43 -0.05
C THR A 127 10.02 3.78 0.66
N LEU A 128 10.14 2.52 1.10
CA LEU A 128 9.07 1.86 1.87
C LEU A 128 8.83 2.53 3.23
N GLN A 129 9.86 3.07 3.89
CA GLN A 129 9.67 3.85 5.11
C GLN A 129 8.88 5.14 4.84
N LEU A 130 9.18 5.86 3.75
CA LEU A 130 8.43 7.06 3.37
C LEU A 130 6.99 6.72 3.00
N VAL A 131 6.76 5.63 2.26
CA VAL A 131 5.41 5.15 1.94
C VAL A 131 4.65 4.76 3.22
N ALA A 132 5.30 4.11 4.18
CA ALA A 132 4.69 3.78 5.46
C ALA A 132 4.22 5.04 6.19
N GLN A 133 5.05 6.11 6.20
CA GLN A 133 4.69 7.40 6.79
C GLN A 133 3.51 8.06 6.07
N LEU A 134 3.44 7.98 4.74
CA LEU A 134 2.29 8.51 3.97
C LEU A 134 0.99 7.74 4.24
N LEU A 135 1.10 6.47 4.62
CA LEU A 135 -0.05 5.65 4.98
C LEU A 135 -0.46 5.83 6.45
N GLU A 136 0.34 6.46 7.30
CA GLU A 136 -0.04 6.75 8.69
C GLU A 136 -1.30 7.60 8.73
N THR A 137 -2.18 7.30 9.68
CA THR A 137 -3.39 8.12 9.89
C THR A 137 -3.01 9.47 10.49
N THR A 138 -3.87 10.47 10.31
CA THR A 138 -3.69 11.81 10.89
C THR A 138 -3.46 11.75 12.40
N LYS A 139 -4.13 10.82 13.08
CA LYS A 139 -3.97 10.58 14.52
C LYS A 139 -2.57 10.04 14.86
N GLU A 140 -2.10 9.04 14.12
CA GLU A 140 -0.76 8.46 14.33
C GLU A 140 0.34 9.46 13.98
N THR A 141 0.19 10.21 12.90
CA THR A 141 1.10 11.31 12.56
C THR A 141 1.14 12.37 13.67
N ALA A 142 -0.01 12.68 14.29
CA ALA A 142 -0.06 13.62 15.41
C ALA A 142 0.61 13.08 16.69
N GLU A 143 0.46 11.78 16.99
CA GLU A 143 1.12 11.10 18.12
C GLU A 143 2.64 10.96 17.93
N ASN A 144 3.07 10.69 16.69
CA ASN A 144 4.48 10.53 16.32
C ASN A 144 5.21 11.86 16.07
N ASN A 145 4.49 12.99 16.07
CA ASN A 145 5.09 14.30 15.84
C ASN A 145 5.83 14.79 17.10
N PRO A 146 7.17 14.94 17.05
CA PRO A 146 7.96 15.39 18.19
C PRO A 146 7.60 16.82 18.65
N LEU A 147 6.97 17.63 17.80
CA LEU A 147 6.48 18.96 18.16
C LEU A 147 5.21 18.92 19.00
N ASN A 148 4.40 17.86 18.89
CA ASN A 148 3.18 17.70 19.69
C ASN A 148 3.49 17.14 21.09
N ALA A 149 4.56 16.38 21.25
CA ALA A 149 5.03 15.89 22.55
C ALA A 149 5.58 17.02 23.45
N ALA A 150 6.03 18.14 22.86
CA ALA A 150 6.63 19.27 23.57
C ALA A 150 5.63 20.29 24.15
N VAL A 151 4.32 20.11 23.90
CA VAL A 151 3.26 21.04 24.39
C VAL A 151 2.68 20.62 25.75
N ALA A 152 3.15 19.49 26.30
CA ALA A 152 2.82 19.05 27.66
C ALA A 152 3.90 19.48 28.67
N ILE A 153 4.08 20.80 28.88
CA ILE A 153 4.82 21.35 30.02
C ILE A 153 4.03 22.51 30.61
#